data_AF-A0A951QTW5-F1
#
_entry.id   AF-A0A951QTW5-F1
#
_cell.length_a   1.000
_cell.length_b   1.000
_cell.length_c   1.000
_cell.angle_alpha   90.00
_cell.angle_beta   90.00
_cell.angle_gamma   90.00
#
_symmetry.space_group_name_H-M   'P 1'
#
loop_
_entity.id
_entity.type
_entity.pdbx_description
1 polymer ?
#
loop_
_entity_poly.entity_id
_entity_poly.type
_entity_poly.pdbx_seq_one_letter_code
_entity_poly.pdbx_strand_id
1 'polypeptide(L)' 'MIEEAKVLARQAKELSQQAVDLNQQGKYVEGHRLMQQAVEAGRKASQLINQPKIEKTLAQFEEMHQS' A
#
# COMPACT_ATOMS: atom_id res chain seq x y z
N MET A 1 1.62 -12.71 -1.81
CA MET A 1 1.45 -11.64 -0.80
C MET A 1 2.68 -10.74 -0.69
N ILE A 2 3.86 -11.21 -0.25
CA ILE A 2 5.05 -10.34 -0.10
C ILE A 2 5.50 -9.71 -1.43
N GLU A 3 5.51 -10.48 -2.51
CA GLU A 3 5.96 -9.95 -3.81
C GLU A 3 4.98 -8.93 -4.40
N GLU A 4 3.68 -9.17 -4.27
CA GLU A 4 2.64 -8.22 -4.63
C GLU A 4 2.71 -6.92 -3.81
N ALA A 5 2.96 -7.03 -2.50
CA ALA A 5 3.17 -5.87 -1.64
C ALA A 5 4.39 -5.04 -2.07
N LYS A 6 5.48 -5.68 -2.51
CA LYS A 6 6.67 -4.98 -3.04
C LYS A 6 6.37 -4.27 -4.37
N VAL A 7 5.59 -4.90 -5.25
CA VAL A 7 5.17 -4.29 -6.53
C VAL A 7 4.34 -3.04 -6.25
N LEU A 8 3.34 -3.13 -5.36
CA LEU A 8 2.49 -1.99 -4.98
C LEU A 8 3.30 -0.88 -4.30
N ALA A 9 4.26 -1.23 -3.43
CA ALA A 9 5.13 -0.24 -2.80
C ALA A 9 6.03 0.48 -3.82
N ARG A 10 6.55 -0.25 -4.81
CA ARG A 10 7.32 0.35 -5.92
C ARG A 10 6.45 1.27 -6.77
N GLN A 11 5.25 0.82 -7.11
CA GLN A 11 4.28 1.62 -7.86
C GLN A 11 3.91 2.91 -7.12
N ALA A 12 3.68 2.83 -5.80
CA ALA A 12 3.41 4.01 -4.97
C ALA A 12 4.56 5.02 -5.02
N LYS A 13 5.81 4.55 -4.94
CA LYS A 13 7.00 5.39 -5.06
C LYS A 13 7.06 6.07 -6.43
N GLU A 14 6.92 5.31 -7.52
CA GLU A 14 6.99 5.84 -8.89
C GLU A 14 5.90 6.89 -9.16
N LEU A 15 4.65 6.61 -8.77
CA LEU A 15 3.53 7.54 -8.89
C LEU A 15 3.76 8.82 -8.08
N SER A 16 4.28 8.70 -6.85
CA SER A 16 4.58 9.86 -6.01
C SER A 16 5.67 10.74 -6.61
N GLN A 17 6.69 10.15 -7.23
CA GLN A 17 7.75 10.92 -7.91
C GLN A 17 7.18 11.66 -9.12
N GLN A 18 6.42 10.98 -9.98
CA GLN A 18 5.78 11.63 -11.13
C GLN A 18 4.81 12.74 -10.70
N ALA A 19 4.09 12.55 -9.60
CA ALA A 19 3.22 13.57 -9.03
C ALA A 19 3.99 14.83 -8.61
N VAL A 20 5.14 14.67 -7.96
CA VAL A 20 6.03 15.77 -7.59
C VAL A 20 6.54 16.50 -8.84
N ASP A 21 6.98 15.76 -9.85
CA ASP A 21 7.48 16.34 -11.09
C ASP A 21 6.40 17.14 -11.84
N LEU A 22 5.15 16.66 -11.84
CA LEU A 22 3.99 17.37 -12.41
C LEU A 22 3.66 18.64 -11.62
N ASN A 23 3.70 18.57 -10.29
CA ASN A 23 3.48 19.74 -9.44
C ASN A 23 4.54 20.82 -9.67
N GLN A 24 5.81 20.43 -9.86
CA GLN A 24 6.90 21.37 -10.20
C GLN A 24 6.69 22.04 -11.56
N GLN A 25 6.01 21.38 -12.50
CA GLN A 25 5.61 21.95 -13.78
C GLN A 25 4.33 22.79 -13.70
N GLY A 26 3.73 22.97 -12.52
CA GLY A 26 2.45 23.66 -12.33
C GLY A 26 1.22 22.84 -12.72
N LYS A 27 1.38 21.56 -13.06
CA LYS A 27 0.29 20.62 -13.45
C LYS A 27 -0.32 19.98 -12.20
N TYR A 28 -0.93 20.82 -11.35
CA TYR A 28 -1.39 20.40 -10.03
C TYR A 28 -2.53 19.40 -10.05
N VAL A 29 -3.41 19.44 -11.05
CA VAL A 29 -4.56 18.52 -11.15
C VAL A 29 -4.06 17.10 -11.45
N GLU A 30 -3.17 16.97 -12.42
CA GLU A 30 -2.56 15.70 -12.80
C GLU A 30 -1.65 15.18 -11.67
N GLY A 31 -0.85 16.06 -11.07
CA GLY A 31 -0.02 15.73 -9.91
C GLY A 31 -0.86 15.23 -8.73
N HIS A 32 -1.96 15.91 -8.40
CA HIS A 32 -2.88 15.46 -7.35
C HIS A 32 -3.47 14.09 -7.64
N ARG A 33 -3.90 13.84 -8.89
CA ARG A 33 -4.43 12.53 -9.31
C ARG A 33 -3.40 11.41 -9.13
N LEU A 34 -2.15 11.62 -9.55
CA LEU A 34 -1.09 10.61 -9.36
C LEU A 34 -0.79 10.40 -7.86
N MET A 35 -0.83 11.45 -7.06
CA MET A 35 -0.63 11.33 -5.61
C MET A 35 -1.74 10.49 -4.95
N GLN A 36 -3.00 10.65 -5.37
CA GLN A 36 -4.10 9.79 -4.89
C GLN A 36 -3.86 8.32 -5.22
N GLN A 37 -3.42 8.02 -6.45
CA GLN A 37 -3.08 6.65 -6.85
C GLN A 37 -1.91 6.09 -6.05
N ALA A 38 -0.89 6.90 -5.75
CA ALA A 38 0.23 6.50 -4.91
C ALA A 38 -0.23 6.11 -3.48
N VAL A 39 -1.12 6.92 -2.88
CA VAL A 39 -1.70 6.64 -1.56
C VAL A 39 -2.50 5.34 -1.57
N GLU A 40 -3.30 5.10 -2.60
CA GLU A 40 -4.09 3.87 -2.72
C GLU A 40 -3.18 2.63 -2.83
N ALA A 41 -2.15 2.69 -3.68
CA ALA A 41 -1.17 1.61 -3.82
C ALA A 41 -0.45 1.33 -2.49
N GLY A 42 -0.02 2.39 -1.78
CA GLY A 42 0.60 2.28 -0.47
C GLY A 42 -0.31 1.64 0.59
N ARG A 43 -1.60 1.99 0.60
CA ARG A 43 -2.60 1.37 1.49
C ARG A 43 -2.74 -0.12 1.22
N LYS A 44 -2.87 -0.53 -0.04
CA LYS A 44 -2.97 -1.95 -0.44
C LYS A 44 -1.71 -2.73 -0.05
N ALA A 45 -0.53 -2.16 -0.29
CA ALA A 45 0.74 -2.78 0.14
C ALA A 45 0.78 -3.00 1.66
N SER A 46 0.38 -1.99 2.44
CA SER A 46 0.34 -2.09 3.91
C SER A 46 -0.61 -3.17 4.41
N GLN A 47 -1.80 -3.29 3.79
CA GLN A 47 -2.75 -4.35 4.11
C GLN A 47 -2.16 -5.73 3.86
N LEU A 48 -1.54 -5.96 2.70
CA LEU A 48 -0.92 -7.24 2.37
C LEU A 48 0.25 -7.61 3.29
N ILE A 49 0.99 -6.63 3.82
CA ILE A 49 2.07 -6.87 4.78
C ILE A 49 1.53 -7.27 6.16
N ASN A 50 0.38 -6.72 6.54
CA ASN A 50 -0.22 -6.96 7.86
C ASN A 50 -1.16 -8.17 7.89
N GLN A 51 -1.71 -8.58 6.74
CA GLN A 51 -2.62 -9.71 6.62
C GLN A 51 -2.06 -11.01 7.26
N PRO A 52 -0.80 -11.43 7.03
CA PRO A 52 -0.27 -12.64 7.67
C PRO A 52 -0.17 -12.55 9.19
N LYS A 53 0.02 -11.34 9.74
CA LYS A 53 0.05 -11.13 11.20
C LYS A 53 -1.34 -11.31 11.79
N ILE A 54 -2.35 -10.77 11.12
CA ILE A 54 -3.76 -10.90 11.52
C ILE A 54 -4.16 -12.38 11.50
N GLU A 55 -3.85 -13.09 10.41
CA GLU A 55 -4.13 -14.53 10.27
C GLU A 55 -3.47 -15.35 11.36
N LYS A 56 -2.19 -15.08 11.68
CA LYS A 56 -1.48 -15.76 12.77
C LYS A 56 -2.16 -15.52 14.12
N THR A 57 -2.54 -14.29 14.41
CA THR A 57 -3.21 -13.95 15.67
C THR A 57 -4.58 -14.62 15.78
N LEU A 58 -5.36 -14.68 14.69
CA LEU A 58 -6.64 -15.38 14.68
C LEU A 58 -6.48 -16.88 14.94
N ALA A 59 -5.51 -17.54 14.30
CA ALA A 59 -5.22 -18.96 14.54
C ALA A 59 -4.87 -19.25 16.01
N GLN A 60 -4.09 -18.37 16.65
CA GLN A 60 -3.77 -18.50 18.08
C GLN A 60 -5.02 -18.38 18.98
N PHE A 61 -5.94 -17.48 18.65
CA PHE A 61 -7.21 -17.38 19.38
C PHE A 61 -8.09 -18.62 19.18
N GLU A 62 -8.14 -19.18 17.98
CA GLU A 62 -8.88 -20.42 17.70
C GLU A 62 -8.34 -21.60 18.51
N GLU A 63 -7.01 -21.77 18.59
CA GLU A 63 -6.37 -22.81 19.40
C GLU A 63 -6.73 -22.69 20.89
N MET A 64 -6.69 -21.47 21.44
CA MET A 64 -7.02 -21.22 22.86
C MET A 64 -8.47 -21.54 23.22
N HIS A 65 -9.40 -21.44 22.27
CA HIS A 65 -10.82 -21.71 22.51
C HIS A 65 -11.23 -23.15 22.19
N GLN A 66 -10.36 -23.95 21.59
CA GLN A 66 -10.58 -25.38 21.35
C GLN A 66 -10.00 -26.29 22.44
N SER A 67 -9.21 -25.76 23.38
CA SER A 67 -8.69 -26.44 24.58
C SER A 67 -9.58 -26.26 25.79
#